data_AF-A0A9D7EGK7-F1
#
_entry.id   AF-A0A9D7EGK7-F1
#
_cell.length_a   1.000
_cell.length_b   1.000
_cell.length_c   1.000
_cell.angle_alpha   90.00
_cell.angle_beta   90.00
_cell.angle_gamma   90.00
#
_symmetry.space_group_name_H-M   'P 1'
#
loop_
_entity.id
_entity.type
_entity.pdbx_description
1 polymer ?
#
loop_
_entity_poly.entity_id
_entity_poly.type
_entity_poly.pdbx_seq_one_letter_code
_entity_poly.pdbx_strand_id
1 'polypeptide(L)' 'MLQQTVVAAVIPFYTAWMRKFPDVQSLADAPEKDVLRQWEGLGYYSRARNLRKAAQVSG' A
#
# COMPACT_ATOMS: atom_id res chain seq x y z
N MET A 1 1.20 -5.69 -4.16
CA MET A 1 1.57 -6.58 -3.04
C MET A 1 2.04 -7.94 -3.51
N LEU A 2 1.29 -8.64 -4.38
CA LEU A 2 1.58 -10.01 -4.89
C LEU A 2 2.83 -10.15 -5.78
N GLN A 3 3.50 -9.07 -6.17
CA GLN A 3 4.78 -9.19 -6.85
C GLN A 3 5.79 -9.80 -5.86
N GLN A 4 6.35 -10.97 -6.19
CA GLN A 4 7.37 -11.65 -5.39
C GLN A 4 6.92 -11.99 -3.95
N THR A 5 5.61 -12.15 -3.70
CA THR A 5 5.06 -12.62 -2.41
C THR A 5 3.97 -13.66 -2.66
N VAL A 6 3.83 -14.64 -1.75
CA VAL A 6 2.80 -15.68 -1.85
C VAL A 6 1.44 -15.17 -1.37
N VAL A 7 0.36 -15.69 -1.97
CA VAL A 7 -1.02 -15.25 -1.68
C VAL A 7 -1.35 -15.31 -0.19
N ALA A 8 -1.03 -16.41 0.48
CA ALA A 8 -1.31 -16.61 1.91
C ALA A 8 -0.67 -15.53 2.80
N ALA A 9 0.53 -15.06 2.44
CA ALA A 9 1.22 -14.01 3.17
C ALA A 9 0.58 -12.63 2.94
N VAL A 10 -0.01 -12.38 1.76
CA VAL A 10 -0.54 -11.06 1.37
C VAL A 10 -1.93 -10.78 1.91
N ILE A 11 -2.78 -11.80 2.08
CA ILE A 11 -4.18 -11.65 2.52
C ILE A 11 -4.34 -10.69 3.72
N PRO A 12 -3.62 -10.85 4.85
CA PRO A 12 -3.80 -9.96 6.00
C PRO A 12 -3.39 -8.51 5.70
N PHE A 13 -2.31 -8.30 4.94
CA PHE A 13 -1.84 -6.96 4.56
C PHE A 13 -2.81 -6.27 3.61
N TYR A 14 -3.31 -6.99 2.61
CA TYR A 14 -4.28 -6.47 1.68
C TYR A 14 -5.58 -6.08 2.40
N THR A 15 -6.06 -6.92 3.31
CA THR A 15 -7.28 -6.64 4.08
C THR A 15 -7.12 -5.43 5.01
N ALA A 16 -5.95 -5.27 5.65
CA ALA A 16 -5.65 -4.09 6.45
C ALA A 16 -5.47 -2.83 5.60
N TRP A 17 -4.87 -2.97 4.42
CA TRP A 17 -4.68 -1.90 3.45
C TRP A 17 -6.02 -1.37 2.94
N MET A 18 -6.90 -2.23 2.43
CA MET A 18 -8.21 -1.82 1.91
C MET A 18 -9.11 -1.19 2.99
N ARG A 19 -8.95 -1.59 4.26
CA ARG A 19 -9.65 -0.93 5.37
C ARG A 19 -9.12 0.48 5.66
N LYS A 20 -7.82 0.71 5.47
CA LYS A 20 -7.17 2.00 5.75
C LYS A 20 -7.24 2.96 4.56
N PHE A 21 -7.15 2.43 3.35
CA PHE A 21 -7.15 3.15 2.07
C PHE A 21 -8.21 2.50 1.16
N PRO A 22 -9.51 2.77 1.39
CA PRO A 22 -10.60 2.14 0.64
C PRO A 22 -10.67 2.56 -0.84
N ASP A 23 -10.08 3.70 -1.18
CA ASP A 23 -10.06 4.25 -2.54
C ASP A 23 -8.70 4.88 -2.88
N VAL A 24 -8.52 5.27 -4.14
CA VAL A 24 -7.25 5.84 -4.62
C VAL A 24 -6.96 7.21 -3.98
N GLN A 25 -7.99 8.02 -3.72
CA GLN A 25 -7.84 9.35 -3.14
C GLN A 25 -7.33 9.28 -1.69
N SER A 26 -7.90 8.39 -0.88
CA SER A 26 -7.48 8.13 0.50
C SER A 26 -6.03 7.67 0.59
N LEU A 27 -5.53 6.95 -0.43
CA LEU A 27 -4.12 6.59 -0.54
C LEU A 27 -3.24 7.79 -0.96
N ALA A 28 -3.71 8.62 -1.89
CA ALA A 28 -2.99 9.78 -2.37
C ALA A 28 -2.76 10.83 -1.27
N ASP A 29 -3.80 11.06 -0.45
CA ASP A 29 -3.83 12.04 0.63
C ASP A 29 -3.15 11.54 1.92
N ALA A 30 -2.97 10.22 2.05
CA ALA A 30 -2.33 9.64 3.22
C ALA A 30 -0.88 10.13 3.39
N PRO A 31 -0.42 10.40 4.63
CA PRO A 31 0.99 10.64 4.90
C PRO A 31 1.87 9.45 4.49
N GLU A 32 3.07 9.72 3.95
CA GLU A 32 3.98 8.65 3.52
C GLU A 32 4.28 7.65 4.66
N LYS A 33 4.46 8.16 5.89
CA LYS A 33 4.70 7.34 7.08
C LYS A 33 3.59 6.30 7.31
N ASP A 34 2.34 6.65 7.06
CA ASP A 34 1.20 5.77 7.30
C ASP A 34 1.14 4.70 6.22
N VAL A 35 1.46 5.07 4.98
CA VAL A 35 1.59 4.14 3.86
C VAL A 35 2.72 3.12 4.10
N LEU A 36 3.88 3.58 4.58
CA LEU A 36 5.00 2.69 4.90
C LEU A 36 4.68 1.76 6.07
N ARG A 37 3.96 2.24 7.08
CA ARG A 37 3.52 1.43 8.22
C ARG A 37 2.60 0.28 7.79
N GLN A 38 1.65 0.54 6.89
CA GLN A 38 0.77 -0.53 6.36
C GLN A 38 1.50 -1.51 5.43
N TRP A 39 2.73 -1.21 5.03
CA TRP A 39 3.58 -2.05 4.19
C TRP A 39 4.70 -2.75 4.97
N GLU A 40 4.81 -2.49 6.28
CA GLU A 40 5.81 -3.10 7.15
C GLU A 40 5.68 -4.63 7.14
N GLY A 41 6.78 -5.34 6.89
CA GLY A 41 6.79 -6.80 6.77
C GLY A 41 6.62 -7.36 5.34
N LEU A 42 6.17 -6.58 4.37
CA LEU A 42 6.11 -6.99 2.95
C LEU A 42 7.43 -6.78 2.18
N GLY A 43 8.39 -6.07 2.79
CA GLY A 43 9.65 -5.70 2.15
C GLY A 43 9.49 -4.79 0.93
N TYR A 44 10.62 -4.39 0.34
CA TYR A 44 10.66 -3.55 -0.87
C TYR A 44 9.76 -2.29 -0.78
N TYR A 45 10.07 -1.42 0.17
CA TYR A 45 9.31 -0.17 0.45
C TYR A 45 9.20 0.80 -0.74
N SER A 46 10.08 0.68 -1.73
CA SER A 46 9.96 1.42 -2.99
C SER A 46 8.63 1.18 -3.69
N ARG A 47 8.06 -0.04 -3.58
CA ARG A 47 6.74 -0.37 -4.15
C ARG A 47 5.62 0.43 -3.48
N ALA A 48 5.65 0.56 -2.16
CA ALA A 48 4.66 1.33 -1.40
C ALA A 48 4.70 2.82 -1.80
N ARG A 49 5.92 3.38 -1.88
CA ARG A 49 6.15 4.77 -2.31
C ARG A 49 5.66 5.00 -3.74
N ASN A 50 5.99 4.11 -4.66
CA ASN A 50 5.57 4.22 -6.06
C ASN A 50 4.06 4.07 -6.21
N LEU A 51 3.42 3.19 -5.44
CA LEU A 51 1.97 3.03 -5.44
C LEU A 51 1.25 4.31 -4.97
N ARG A 52 1.75 4.95 -3.89
CA ARG A 52 1.23 6.24 -3.42
C ARG A 52 1.45 7.35 -4.45
N LYS A 53 2.64 7.44 -5.04
CA LYS A 53 2.94 8.41 -6.10
C LYS A 53 2.01 8.25 -7.31
N ALA A 54 1.75 7.02 -7.73
CA ALA A 54 0.82 6.73 -8.82
C ALA A 54 -0.60 7.20 -8.47
N ALA A 55 -1.05 7.00 -7.23
CA ALA A 55 -2.34 7.49 -6.75
C ALA A 55 -2.43 9.03 -6.79
N GLN A 56 -1.34 9.73 -6.47
CA GLN A 56 -1.28 11.20 -6.50
C GLN A 56 -1.28 11.80 -7.91
N VAL A 57 -0.81 11.07 -8.92
CA VAL A 57 -0.76 11.53 -10.32
C VAL A 57 -2.05 11.18 -11.07
N SER A 58 -2.89 10.31 -10.51
CA SER A 58 -4.11 9.81 -11.15
C SER A 58 -5.39 10.59 -10.76
N GLY A 59 -5.24 11.69 -10.01
CA GLY A 59 -6.32 12.56 -9.52
C GLY A 59 -6.33 13.93 -10.19
#